data_AF-Q38II1-F1
#
_entry.id   AF-Q38II1-F1
#
_cell.length_a   1.000
_cell.length_b   1.000
_cell.length_c   1.000
_cell.angle_alpha   90.00
_cell.angle_beta   90.00
_cell.angle_gamma   90.00
#
_symmetry.space_group_name_H-M   'P 1'
#
loop_
_entity.id
_entity.type
_entity.pdbx_description
1 polymer ?
#
loop_
_entity_poly.entity_id
_entity_poly.type
_entity_poly.pdbx_seq_one_letter_code
_entity_poly.pdbx_strand_id
1 'polypeptide(L)'
;EGSELLARLKNPEGKKFPMLTSCCPGWVRYCKAHHAGFVDQLSTSKSPGLMFGAIAKSYYAELLGVDPHRIYCVEIMPCLAKKSEVAIPAMNDACGDPDVDVALTTREVDRMIRAAHVDVVSLEEEAFDAPLGTATGAGVIFGATGGVMEAALRSAYYFATGTPCDADAFKAVRGLDGWKEATFRPCGNPASRGRRPLVSPMPTVFLTALEKRRGRVRLRRG
;
A
#
# COMPACT_ATOMS: atom_id res chain seq x y z
N GLU A 1 6.34 -1.55 -2.41
CA GLU A 1 5.92 -2.95 -2.22
C GLU A 1 6.07 -3.87 -3.45
N GLY A 2 5.47 -3.59 -4.62
CA GLY A 2 5.54 -4.50 -5.78
C GLY A 2 6.96 -4.84 -6.25
N SER A 3 7.84 -3.84 -6.39
CA SER A 3 9.25 -4.06 -6.74
C SER A 3 10.03 -4.80 -5.66
N GLU A 4 9.71 -4.56 -4.39
CA GLU A 4 10.33 -5.26 -3.25
C GLU A 4 9.95 -6.74 -3.25
N LEU A 5 8.69 -7.06 -3.53
CA LEU A 5 8.23 -8.44 -3.70
C LEU A 5 9.02 -9.14 -4.81
N LEU A 6 9.15 -8.51 -5.98
CA LEU A 6 9.93 -9.08 -7.09
C LEU A 6 11.41 -9.25 -6.72
N ALA A 7 12.01 -8.31 -6.01
CA ALA A 7 13.40 -8.40 -5.57
C ALA A 7 13.61 -9.56 -4.58
N ARG A 8 12.70 -9.74 -3.62
CA ARG A 8 12.72 -10.87 -2.67
C ARG A 8 12.55 -12.21 -3.41
N LEU A 9 11.66 -12.27 -4.41
CA LEU A 9 11.43 -13.48 -5.20
C LEU A 9 12.63 -13.84 -6.10
N LYS A 10 13.31 -12.86 -6.68
CA LYS A 10 14.52 -13.08 -7.51
C LYS A 10 15.73 -13.50 -6.69
N ASN A 11 15.88 -12.97 -5.48
CA ASN A 11 16.99 -13.25 -4.58
C ASN A 11 16.47 -13.76 -3.22
N PRO A 12 16.04 -15.03 -3.15
CA PRO A 12 15.41 -15.58 -1.94
C PRO A 12 16.41 -15.84 -0.80
N GLU A 13 17.70 -15.92 -1.10
CA GLU A 13 18.74 -16.19 -0.10
C GLU A 13 18.76 -15.10 0.99
N GLY A 14 18.69 -15.53 2.26
CA GLY A 14 18.64 -14.64 3.41
C GLY A 14 17.33 -13.85 3.59
N LYS A 15 16.31 -14.04 2.72
CA LYS A 15 15.00 -13.39 2.86
C LYS A 15 14.01 -14.32 3.58
N LYS A 16 13.31 -13.78 4.58
CA LYS A 16 12.23 -14.49 5.28
C LYS A 16 10.92 -14.33 4.51
N PHE A 17 10.23 -15.45 4.32
CA PHE A 17 8.91 -15.52 3.68
C PHE A 17 7.85 -16.06 4.65
N PRO A 18 6.56 -15.73 4.47
CA PRO A 18 6.00 -14.81 3.46
C PRO A 18 6.38 -13.34 3.67
N MET A 19 6.32 -12.52 2.61
CA MET A 19 6.38 -11.06 2.74
C MET A 19 5.01 -10.55 3.21
N LEU A 20 5.01 -9.77 4.28
CA LEU A 20 3.83 -9.20 4.92
C LEU A 20 3.74 -7.72 4.55
N THR A 21 2.54 -7.22 4.28
CA THR A 21 2.34 -5.78 4.02
C THR A 21 2.60 -4.95 5.28
N SER A 22 2.98 -3.68 5.11
CA SER A 22 3.30 -2.76 6.21
C SER A 22 2.42 -1.52 6.25
N CYS A 23 1.54 -1.31 5.27
CA CYS A 23 0.77 -0.07 5.14
C CYS A 23 -0.32 0.17 6.21
N CYS A 24 -0.76 -0.88 6.91
CA CYS A 24 -1.75 -0.76 7.98
C CYS A 24 -1.03 -0.62 9.33
N PRO A 25 -1.08 0.56 9.98
CA PRO A 25 -0.36 0.78 11.24
C PRO A 25 -0.91 -0.08 12.39
N GLY A 26 -2.21 -0.40 12.38
CA GLY A 26 -2.81 -1.34 13.32
C GLY A 26 -2.20 -2.74 13.21
N TRP A 27 -2.00 -3.21 11.98
CA TRP A 27 -1.33 -4.48 11.70
C TRP A 27 0.14 -4.48 12.10
N VAL A 28 0.89 -3.43 11.74
CA VAL A 28 2.32 -3.32 12.11
C VAL A 28 2.49 -3.33 13.63
N ARG A 29 1.65 -2.57 14.35
CA ARG A 29 1.66 -2.56 15.82
C ARG A 29 1.32 -3.93 16.40
N TYR A 30 0.28 -4.58 15.88
CA TYR A 30 -0.11 -5.93 16.30
C TYR A 30 1.00 -6.96 16.06
N CYS A 31 1.65 -6.92 14.89
CA CYS A 31 2.75 -7.79 14.54
C CYS A 31 3.94 -7.59 15.48
N LYS A 32 4.36 -6.35 15.73
CA LYS A 32 5.46 -6.04 16.67
C LYS A 32 5.14 -6.48 18.11
N ALA A 33 3.90 -6.31 18.56
CA ALA A 33 3.51 -6.62 19.94
C ALA A 33 3.29 -8.12 20.21
N HIS A 34 2.72 -8.85 19.24
CA HIS A 34 2.28 -10.24 19.46
C HIS A 34 3.02 -11.27 18.63
N HIS A 35 3.74 -10.86 17.60
CA HIS A 35 4.35 -11.72 16.58
C HIS A 35 5.74 -11.20 16.19
N ALA A 36 6.56 -10.82 17.19
CA ALA A 36 7.87 -10.19 16.99
C ALA A 36 8.80 -10.97 16.04
N GLY A 37 8.70 -12.30 16.00
CA GLY A 37 9.47 -13.15 15.08
C GLY A 37 9.15 -12.94 13.58
N PHE A 38 8.02 -12.28 13.28
CA PHE A 38 7.58 -11.97 11.91
C PHE A 38 7.87 -10.51 11.51
N VAL A 39 8.53 -9.72 12.34
CA VAL A 39 8.82 -8.30 12.04
C VAL A 39 9.71 -8.18 10.80
N ASP A 40 10.70 -9.06 10.64
CA ASP A 40 11.60 -9.10 9.48
C ASP A 40 10.88 -9.47 8.16
N GLN A 41 9.66 -9.99 8.26
CA GLN A 41 8.84 -10.34 7.11
C GLN A 41 7.96 -9.18 6.63
N LEU A 42 7.79 -8.11 7.43
CA LEU A 42 7.12 -6.90 7.00
C LEU A 42 7.86 -6.26 5.82
N SER A 43 7.09 -5.65 4.93
CA SER A 43 7.62 -4.78 3.88
C SER A 43 8.35 -3.61 4.51
N THR A 44 9.46 -3.20 3.90
CA THR A 44 10.20 -2.00 4.30
C THR A 44 9.54 -0.71 3.78
N SER A 45 8.44 -0.83 3.03
CA SER A 45 7.71 0.30 2.48
C SER A 45 7.01 1.10 3.60
N LYS A 46 7.15 2.44 3.58
CA LYS A 46 6.27 3.35 4.35
C LYS A 46 4.82 3.21 3.85
N SER A 47 3.83 3.62 4.64
CA SER A 47 2.45 3.68 4.16
C SER A 47 2.26 4.83 3.15
N PRO A 48 1.20 4.81 2.31
CA PRO A 48 1.06 5.81 1.25
C PRO A 48 1.02 7.26 1.72
N GLY A 49 0.37 7.54 2.84
CA GLY A 49 0.34 8.90 3.40
C GLY A 49 1.72 9.39 3.83
N LEU A 50 2.50 8.52 4.49
CA LEU A 50 3.90 8.84 4.83
C LEU A 50 4.80 8.98 3.59
N MET A 51 4.61 8.12 2.58
CA MET A 51 5.32 8.28 1.30
C MET A 51 4.97 9.60 0.63
N PHE A 52 3.69 9.97 0.63
CA PHE A 52 3.22 11.23 0.07
C PHE A 52 3.80 12.43 0.81
N GLY A 53 3.75 12.42 2.15
CA GLY A 53 4.34 13.46 2.98
C GLY A 53 5.83 13.65 2.70
N ALA A 54 6.59 12.55 2.63
CA ALA A 54 8.01 12.57 2.28
C ALA A 54 8.26 13.22 0.90
N ILE A 55 7.45 12.91 -0.11
CA ILE A 55 7.56 13.48 -1.47
C ILE A 55 7.13 14.96 -1.48
N ALA A 56 6.07 15.29 -0.74
CA ALA A 56 5.52 16.64 -0.67
C ALA A 56 6.53 17.62 -0.05
N LYS A 57 7.24 17.20 1.00
CA LYS A 57 8.25 18.02 1.69
C LYS A 57 9.65 17.97 1.06
N SER A 58 9.89 17.09 0.09
CA SER A 58 11.16 17.04 -0.65
C SER A 58 10.98 17.56 -2.08
N TYR A 59 10.66 16.65 -3.00
CA TYR A 59 10.55 16.92 -4.42
C TYR A 59 9.55 18.04 -4.76
N TYR A 60 8.39 18.06 -4.10
CA TYR A 60 7.37 19.07 -4.40
C TYR A 60 7.71 20.44 -3.81
N ALA A 61 8.34 20.48 -2.63
CA ALA A 61 8.89 21.71 -2.06
C ALA A 61 9.92 22.36 -3.00
N GLU A 62 10.84 21.55 -3.54
CA GLU A 62 11.84 21.97 -4.52
C GLU A 62 11.17 22.52 -5.78
N LEU A 63 10.16 21.81 -6.32
CA LEU A 63 9.42 22.23 -7.51
C LEU A 63 8.70 23.57 -7.33
N LEU A 64 8.14 23.81 -6.14
CA LEU A 64 7.45 25.06 -5.80
C LEU A 64 8.42 26.18 -5.40
N GLY A 65 9.71 25.90 -5.20
CA GLY A 65 10.69 26.85 -4.68
C GLY A 65 10.36 27.33 -3.27
N VAL A 66 9.71 26.48 -2.46
CA VAL A 66 9.35 26.80 -1.07
C VAL A 66 10.24 26.01 -0.10
N ASP A 67 10.51 26.60 1.05
CA ASP A 67 11.18 25.93 2.15
C ASP A 67 10.32 24.75 2.66
N PRO A 68 10.83 23.51 2.68
CA PRO A 68 10.17 22.33 3.26
C PRO A 68 9.58 22.56 4.64
N HIS A 69 10.29 23.31 5.50
CA HIS A 69 9.86 23.60 6.87
C HIS A 69 8.59 24.48 6.94
N ARG A 70 8.20 25.09 5.82
CA ARG A 70 6.98 25.87 5.69
C ARG A 70 5.79 25.05 5.19
N ILE A 71 5.99 23.79 4.82
CA ILE A 71 4.92 22.89 4.37
C ILE A 71 4.36 22.15 5.57
N TYR A 72 3.08 22.38 5.85
CA TYR A 72 2.34 21.62 6.84
C TYR A 72 1.46 20.57 6.15
N CYS A 73 1.87 19.31 6.20
CA CYS A 73 1.21 18.17 5.58
C CYS A 73 0.12 17.59 6.50
N VAL A 74 -1.13 17.69 6.05
CA VAL A 74 -2.31 17.15 6.74
C VAL A 74 -2.81 15.92 6.00
N GLU A 75 -2.78 14.76 6.65
CA GLU A 75 -3.30 13.51 6.11
C GLU A 75 -4.74 13.28 6.60
N ILE A 76 -5.70 13.06 5.68
CA ILE A 76 -7.09 12.74 6.04
C ILE A 76 -7.32 11.24 5.83
N MET A 77 -7.66 10.53 6.91
CA MET A 77 -7.72 9.07 6.90
C MET A 77 -8.98 8.52 7.60
N PRO A 78 -9.53 7.37 7.15
CA PRO A 78 -10.63 6.70 7.85
C PRO A 78 -10.18 5.94 9.12
N CYS A 79 -8.89 6.00 9.48
CA CYS A 79 -8.28 5.14 10.49
C CYS A 79 -7.69 5.96 11.65
N LEU A 80 -8.00 5.60 12.90
CA LEU A 80 -7.40 6.21 14.08
C LEU A 80 -5.92 5.83 14.28
N ALA A 81 -5.53 4.63 13.86
CA ALA A 81 -4.15 4.17 14.01
C ALA A 81 -3.15 5.00 13.18
N LYS A 82 -3.63 5.74 12.18
CA LYS A 82 -2.82 6.69 11.40
C LYS A 82 -2.26 7.82 12.26
N LYS A 83 -3.01 8.30 13.25
CA LYS A 83 -2.52 9.29 14.22
C LYS A 83 -1.30 8.79 14.99
N SER A 84 -1.28 7.51 15.36
CA SER A 84 -0.10 6.93 15.99
C SER A 84 1.03 6.63 15.02
N GLU A 85 0.74 6.49 13.73
CA GLU A 85 1.75 6.23 12.69
C GLU A 85 2.57 7.48 12.38
N VAL A 86 1.90 8.63 12.20
CA VAL A 86 2.56 9.92 11.95
C VAL A 86 3.37 10.42 13.15
N ALA A 87 3.02 9.96 14.36
CA ALA A 87 3.74 10.30 15.58
C ALA A 87 4.99 9.42 15.85
N ILE A 88 5.34 8.51 14.95
CA ILE A 88 6.53 7.66 15.12
C ILE A 88 7.79 8.52 14.88
N PRO A 89 8.71 8.66 15.86
CA PRO A 89 9.86 9.57 15.72
C PRO A 89 10.83 9.26 14.58
N ALA A 90 10.79 8.04 14.04
CA ALA A 90 11.62 7.62 12.90
C ALA A 90 10.95 7.92 11.53
N MET A 91 9.71 8.41 11.50
CA MET A 91 8.98 8.74 10.28
C MET A 91 9.16 10.23 9.95
N ASN A 92 10.43 10.58 9.71
CA ASN A 92 10.83 11.93 9.36
C ASN A 92 11.26 11.98 7.88
N ASP A 93 11.13 13.19 7.33
CA ASP A 93 11.58 13.54 6.00
C ASP A 93 13.11 13.75 5.95
N ALA A 94 13.61 14.17 4.78
CA ALA A 94 15.04 14.40 4.57
C ALA A 94 15.59 15.61 5.36
N CYS A 95 14.73 16.51 5.82
CA CYS A 95 15.06 17.74 6.54
C CYS A 95 14.98 17.55 8.07
N GLY A 96 14.53 16.39 8.53
CA GLY A 96 14.43 16.03 9.95
C GLY A 96 13.07 16.30 10.58
N ASP A 97 12.12 16.85 9.81
CA ASP A 97 10.74 17.08 10.24
C ASP A 97 9.87 15.84 10.02
N PRO A 98 8.71 15.71 10.67
CA PRO A 98 7.78 14.62 10.38
C PRO A 98 7.39 14.59 8.90
N ASP A 99 7.34 13.41 8.27
CA ASP A 99 6.86 13.29 6.88
C ASP A 99 5.44 13.87 6.74
N VAL A 100 4.60 13.62 7.74
CA VAL A 100 3.22 14.10 7.86
C VAL A 100 3.07 14.72 9.24
N ASP A 101 2.60 15.97 9.31
CA ASP A 101 2.53 16.72 10.57
C ASP A 101 1.33 16.31 11.42
N VAL A 102 0.19 16.03 10.79
CA VAL A 102 -1.01 15.58 11.50
C VAL A 102 -1.88 14.69 10.63
N ALA A 103 -2.46 13.67 11.26
CA ALA A 103 -3.51 12.86 10.68
C ALA A 103 -4.88 13.24 11.28
N LEU A 104 -5.84 13.60 10.43
CA LEU A 104 -7.24 13.83 10.79
C LEU A 104 -8.10 12.66 10.35
N THR A 105 -9.12 12.34 11.14
CA THR A 105 -10.12 11.37 10.72
C THR A 105 -11.15 12.00 9.79
N THR A 106 -11.75 11.20 8.91
CA THR A 106 -12.89 11.63 8.08
C THR A 106 -14.01 12.27 8.92
N ARG A 107 -14.23 11.79 10.16
CA ARG A 107 -15.22 12.37 11.09
C ARG A 107 -14.81 13.74 11.63
N GLU A 108 -13.52 13.98 11.83
CA GLU A 108 -13.04 15.30 12.27
C GLU A 108 -13.19 16.32 11.13
N VAL A 109 -12.87 15.92 9.91
CA VAL A 109 -13.05 16.76 8.73
C VAL A 109 -14.54 17.05 8.45
N ASP A 110 -15.42 16.05 8.54
CA ASP A 110 -16.88 16.26 8.41
C ASP A 110 -17.40 17.29 9.42
N ARG A 111 -16.92 17.25 10.67
CA ARG A 111 -17.29 18.25 11.69
C ARG A 111 -16.77 19.65 11.35
N MET A 112 -15.56 19.76 10.82
CA MET A 112 -14.99 21.05 10.39
C MET A 112 -15.77 21.65 9.22
N ILE A 113 -16.12 20.83 8.21
CA ILE A 113 -16.95 21.24 7.06
C ILE A 113 -18.31 21.75 7.53
N ARG A 114 -18.98 21.01 8.42
CA ARG A 114 -20.28 21.41 8.99
C ARG A 114 -20.18 22.70 9.81
N ALA A 115 -19.13 22.85 10.62
CA ALA A 115 -18.90 24.06 11.40
C ALA A 115 -18.62 25.29 10.51
N ALA A 116 -18.00 25.07 9.34
CA ALA A 116 -17.77 26.10 8.33
C ALA A 116 -19.01 26.40 7.46
N HIS A 117 -20.14 25.70 7.69
CA HIS A 117 -21.38 25.85 6.91
C HIS A 117 -21.18 25.64 5.40
N VAL A 118 -20.24 24.76 5.02
CA VAL A 118 -19.98 24.42 3.62
C VAL A 118 -20.97 23.36 3.15
N ASP A 119 -21.71 23.67 2.08
CA ASP A 119 -22.57 22.71 1.40
C ASP A 119 -21.78 21.93 0.35
N VAL A 120 -21.27 20.77 0.75
CA VAL A 120 -20.46 19.91 -0.14
C VAL A 120 -21.26 19.38 -1.33
N VAL A 121 -22.59 19.29 -1.22
CA VAL A 121 -23.44 18.70 -2.28
C VAL A 121 -23.55 19.61 -3.49
N SER A 122 -23.44 20.93 -3.28
CA SER A 122 -23.54 21.92 -4.35
C SER A 122 -22.19 22.37 -4.93
N LEU A 123 -21.06 21.85 -4.43
CA LEU A 123 -19.75 22.18 -4.97
C LEU A 123 -19.56 21.60 -6.37
N GLU A 124 -18.95 22.38 -7.25
CA GLU A 124 -18.50 21.92 -8.55
C GLU A 124 -17.27 21.01 -8.40
N GLU A 125 -17.15 20.01 -9.28
CA GLU A 125 -15.98 19.14 -9.28
C GLU A 125 -14.77 19.90 -9.82
N GLU A 126 -13.69 19.92 -9.05
CA GLU A 126 -12.40 20.47 -9.45
C GLU A 126 -11.34 19.37 -9.54
N ALA A 127 -10.34 19.59 -10.41
CA ALA A 127 -9.23 18.67 -10.56
C ALA A 127 -8.29 18.74 -9.34
N PHE A 128 -7.67 17.61 -9.00
CA PHE A 128 -6.61 17.58 -7.99
C PHE A 128 -5.35 18.33 -8.47
N ASP A 129 -4.55 18.80 -7.51
CA ASP A 129 -3.34 19.59 -7.76
C ASP A 129 -2.28 18.85 -8.58
N ALA A 130 -1.71 19.47 -9.61
CA ALA A 130 -0.58 18.92 -10.34
C ALA A 130 0.76 19.24 -9.63
N PRO A 131 1.78 18.36 -9.66
CA PRO A 131 1.82 17.05 -10.33
C PRO A 131 1.36 15.87 -9.44
N LEU A 132 1.17 16.09 -8.14
CA LEU A 132 0.95 15.02 -7.15
C LEU A 132 -0.48 14.45 -7.10
N GLY A 133 -1.45 15.14 -7.69
CA GLY A 133 -2.89 14.80 -7.70
C GLY A 133 -3.30 13.80 -8.78
N THR A 134 -2.36 13.29 -9.57
CA THR A 134 -2.65 12.26 -10.58
C THR A 134 -2.85 10.89 -9.93
N ALA A 135 -4.10 10.56 -9.59
CA ALA A 135 -4.44 9.24 -9.05
C ALA A 135 -4.59 8.21 -10.18
N THR A 136 -3.83 7.11 -10.11
CA THR A 136 -4.11 5.93 -10.94
C THR A 136 -5.23 5.09 -10.31
N GLY A 137 -5.95 4.29 -11.09
CA GLY A 137 -7.00 3.40 -10.54
C GLY A 137 -6.51 2.47 -9.42
N ALA A 138 -5.20 2.15 -9.39
CA ALA A 138 -4.57 1.40 -8.31
C ALA A 138 -4.40 2.21 -7.00
N GLY A 139 -4.23 3.54 -7.09
CA GLY A 139 -4.19 4.44 -5.93
C GLY A 139 -5.57 4.62 -5.29
N VAL A 140 -6.64 4.62 -6.09
CA VAL A 140 -8.02 4.78 -5.60
C VAL A 140 -8.51 3.56 -4.82
N ILE A 141 -8.17 2.34 -5.25
CA ILE A 141 -8.66 1.11 -4.59
C ILE A 141 -7.95 0.79 -3.28
N PHE A 142 -6.90 1.53 -2.89
CA PHE A 142 -6.07 1.22 -1.71
C PHE A 142 -6.87 1.10 -0.41
N GLY A 143 -7.94 1.92 -0.27
CA GLY A 143 -8.81 1.91 0.91
C GLY A 143 -9.76 0.71 1.02
N ALA A 144 -9.91 -0.08 -0.04
CA ALA A 144 -10.75 -1.28 -0.03
C ALA A 144 -9.98 -2.52 0.44
N THR A 145 -10.67 -3.47 1.08
CA THR A 145 -10.09 -4.74 1.53
C THR A 145 -9.52 -5.53 0.34
N GLY A 146 -8.19 -5.64 0.26
CA GLY A 146 -7.48 -6.30 -0.85
C GLY A 146 -6.89 -5.34 -1.89
N GLY A 147 -7.16 -4.03 -1.80
CA GLY A 147 -6.70 -3.03 -2.77
C GLY A 147 -5.19 -2.85 -2.81
N VAL A 148 -4.53 -2.85 -1.65
CA VAL A 148 -3.05 -2.79 -1.56
C VAL A 148 -2.39 -3.99 -2.23
N MET A 149 -2.92 -5.18 -1.96
CA MET A 149 -2.43 -6.43 -2.53
C MET A 149 -2.65 -6.45 -4.05
N GLU A 150 -3.83 -6.04 -4.50
CA GLU A 150 -4.15 -5.92 -5.92
C GLU A 150 -3.22 -4.93 -6.62
N ALA A 151 -3.00 -3.74 -6.04
CA ALA A 151 -2.09 -2.74 -6.59
C ALA A 151 -0.65 -3.28 -6.68
N ALA A 152 -0.14 -3.89 -5.60
CA ALA A 152 1.20 -4.46 -5.58
C ALA A 152 1.37 -5.60 -6.60
N LEU A 153 0.37 -6.46 -6.77
CA LEU A 153 0.34 -7.54 -7.75
C LEU A 153 0.31 -7.02 -9.19
N ARG A 154 -0.50 -6.00 -9.47
CA ARG A 154 -0.55 -5.34 -10.79
C ARG A 154 0.81 -4.72 -11.16
N SER A 155 1.44 -4.01 -10.22
CA SER A 155 2.77 -3.44 -10.43
C SER A 155 3.82 -4.52 -10.64
N ALA A 156 3.81 -5.59 -9.81
CA ALA A 156 4.73 -6.70 -9.96
C ALA A 156 4.55 -7.42 -11.31
N TYR A 157 3.31 -7.59 -11.77
CA TYR A 157 3.03 -8.14 -13.10
C TYR A 157 3.61 -7.25 -14.19
N TYR A 158 3.33 -5.94 -14.16
CA TYR A 158 3.83 -5.00 -15.16
C TYR A 158 5.36 -4.99 -15.22
N PHE A 159 6.04 -4.96 -14.08
CA PHE A 159 7.51 -5.00 -14.03
C PHE A 159 8.11 -6.34 -14.48
N ALA A 160 7.36 -7.43 -14.39
CA ALA A 160 7.81 -8.74 -14.85
C ALA A 160 7.55 -8.97 -16.34
N THR A 161 6.43 -8.48 -16.88
CA THR A 161 5.96 -8.78 -18.24
C THR A 161 6.15 -7.63 -19.23
N GLY A 162 6.38 -6.41 -18.74
CA GLY A 162 6.42 -5.18 -19.54
C GLY A 162 5.06 -4.76 -20.11
N THR A 163 3.97 -5.43 -19.74
CA THR A 163 2.61 -5.17 -20.26
C THR A 163 1.60 -5.01 -19.13
N PRO A 164 0.63 -4.09 -19.24
CA PRO A 164 -0.41 -3.94 -18.24
C PRO A 164 -1.27 -5.19 -18.20
N CYS A 165 -1.65 -5.63 -17.00
CA CYS A 165 -2.62 -6.71 -16.82
C CYS A 165 -4.05 -6.22 -17.04
N ASP A 166 -4.97 -7.16 -17.28
CA ASP A 166 -6.41 -6.88 -17.30
C ASP A 166 -6.88 -6.25 -15.97
N ALA A 167 -7.89 -5.39 -16.04
CA ALA A 167 -8.54 -4.78 -14.90
C ALA A 167 -9.14 -5.80 -13.93
N ASP A 168 -9.41 -7.03 -14.36
CA ASP A 168 -9.93 -8.10 -13.49
C ASP A 168 -8.92 -9.22 -13.18
N ALA A 169 -7.65 -9.04 -13.57
CA ALA A 169 -6.61 -10.07 -13.41
C ALA A 169 -6.44 -10.60 -11.97
N PHE A 170 -6.78 -9.78 -10.97
CA PHE A 170 -6.65 -10.11 -9.54
C PHE A 170 -7.97 -10.06 -8.79
N LYS A 171 -9.12 -10.21 -9.47
CA LYS A 171 -10.46 -10.16 -8.85
C LYS A 171 -10.62 -11.10 -7.64
N ALA A 172 -9.87 -12.20 -7.60
CA ALA A 172 -9.88 -13.17 -6.50
C ALA A 172 -9.48 -12.59 -5.13
N VAL A 173 -8.79 -11.44 -5.07
CA VAL A 173 -8.46 -10.77 -3.79
C VAL A 173 -9.53 -9.76 -3.35
N ARG A 174 -10.54 -9.49 -4.16
CA ARG A 174 -11.68 -8.60 -3.84
C ARG A 174 -12.72 -9.33 -2.98
N GLY A 175 -13.66 -8.58 -2.40
CA GLY A 175 -14.76 -9.12 -1.59
C GLY A 175 -14.54 -9.00 -0.08
N LEU A 176 -15.56 -9.38 0.70
CA LEU A 176 -15.65 -9.16 2.15
C LEU A 176 -15.35 -10.39 3.00
N ASP A 177 -14.89 -11.48 2.37
CA ASP A 177 -14.51 -12.69 3.10
C ASP A 177 -13.33 -12.40 4.03
N GLY A 178 -13.46 -12.85 5.29
CA GLY A 178 -12.47 -12.58 6.34
C GLY A 178 -11.10 -13.24 6.11
N TRP A 179 -11.03 -14.22 5.21
CA TRP A 179 -9.80 -14.82 4.72
C TRP A 179 -9.89 -15.05 3.23
N LYS A 180 -8.85 -14.64 2.49
CA LYS A 180 -8.75 -14.83 1.04
C LYS A 180 -7.37 -15.34 0.68
N GLU A 181 -7.34 -16.32 -0.20
CA GLU A 181 -6.11 -16.90 -0.74
C GLU A 181 -6.27 -17.05 -2.25
N ALA A 182 -5.23 -16.67 -2.98
CA ALA A 182 -5.19 -16.82 -4.42
C ALA A 182 -3.78 -17.18 -4.86
N THR A 183 -3.68 -18.10 -5.82
CA THR A 183 -2.41 -18.50 -6.43
C THR A 183 -2.33 -17.90 -7.82
N PHE A 184 -1.31 -17.08 -8.06
CA PHE A 184 -1.05 -16.48 -9.36
C PHE A 184 0.24 -17.07 -9.94
N ARG A 185 0.23 -17.40 -11.24
CA ARG A 185 1.44 -17.82 -11.93
C ARG A 185 2.21 -16.58 -12.40
N PRO A 186 3.52 -16.47 -12.12
CA PRO A 186 4.34 -15.32 -12.53
C PRO A 186 4.38 -15.08 -14.05
N CYS A 187 4.00 -16.05 -14.86
CA CYS A 187 3.86 -15.94 -16.31
C CYS A 187 2.65 -16.75 -16.78
N GLY A 188 1.69 -16.10 -17.45
CA GLY A 188 0.67 -16.80 -18.23
C GLY A 188 -0.71 -16.17 -18.15
N ASN A 189 -0.97 -15.27 -19.09
CA ASN A 189 -2.30 -14.93 -19.57
C ASN A 189 -3.16 -16.20 -19.73
N PRO A 190 -4.38 -16.31 -19.18
CA PRO A 190 -5.26 -17.47 -19.41
C PRO A 190 -5.57 -17.69 -20.89
N ALA A 191 -5.35 -16.69 -21.75
CA ALA A 191 -5.72 -16.70 -23.17
C ALA A 191 -4.65 -17.27 -24.12
N SER A 192 -3.39 -17.49 -23.72
CA SER A 192 -2.36 -18.00 -24.63
C SER A 192 -2.11 -19.51 -24.46
N ARG A 193 -3.09 -20.33 -24.83
CA ARG A 193 -2.84 -21.74 -25.20
C ARG A 193 -2.00 -21.73 -26.49
N GLY A 194 -0.68 -21.85 -26.40
CA GLY A 194 0.10 -22.25 -27.58
C GLY A 194 1.55 -21.80 -27.72
N ARG A 195 2.11 -20.91 -26.89
CA ARG A 195 3.54 -20.58 -26.98
C ARG A 195 4.18 -20.61 -25.61
N ARG A 196 5.10 -21.56 -25.40
CA ARG A 196 6.00 -21.59 -24.24
C ARG A 196 6.99 -20.42 -24.38
N PRO A 197 7.00 -19.42 -23.49
CA PRO A 197 8.16 -18.55 -23.38
C PRO A 197 9.26 -19.34 -22.65
N LEU A 198 10.49 -19.28 -23.15
CA LEU A 198 11.68 -19.65 -22.39
C LEU A 198 11.84 -18.67 -21.24
N VAL A 199 11.25 -18.96 -20.09
CA VAL A 199 11.63 -18.34 -18.81
C VAL A 199 11.68 -19.48 -17.81
N SER A 200 12.81 -19.61 -17.11
CA SER A 200 13.02 -20.57 -16.04
C SER A 200 11.83 -20.62 -15.08
N PRO A 201 11.48 -21.78 -14.49
CA PRO A 201 10.35 -21.88 -13.58
C PRO A 201 10.58 -20.99 -12.35
N MET A 202 9.99 -19.80 -12.36
CA MET A 202 9.83 -18.99 -11.16
C MET A 202 8.91 -19.76 -10.21
N PRO A 203 9.26 -19.90 -8.92
CA PRO A 203 8.45 -20.65 -7.97
C PRO A 203 7.03 -20.07 -7.87
N THR A 204 6.05 -20.96 -7.77
CA THR A 204 4.65 -20.62 -7.52
C THR A 204 4.56 -19.76 -6.26
N VAL A 205 4.08 -18.53 -6.41
CA VAL A 205 3.97 -17.59 -5.27
C VAL A 205 2.65 -17.83 -4.55
N PHE A 206 2.73 -18.33 -3.32
CA PHE A 206 1.61 -18.32 -2.37
C PHE A 206 1.58 -16.96 -1.68
N LEU A 207 0.57 -16.14 -2.00
CA LEU A 207 0.29 -14.88 -1.31
C LEU A 207 -0.93 -15.08 -0.43
N THR A 208 -0.69 -15.30 0.86
CA THR A 208 -1.72 -15.44 1.88
C THR A 208 -1.99 -14.08 2.52
N ALA A 209 -3.19 -13.54 2.34
CA ALA A 209 -3.65 -12.38 3.11
C ALA A 209 -4.22 -12.87 4.44
N LEU A 210 -3.43 -12.75 5.52
CA LEU A 210 -3.80 -13.15 6.88
C LEU A 210 -4.47 -11.97 7.62
N GLU A 211 -5.78 -12.03 7.81
CA GLU A 211 -6.43 -11.31 8.92
C GLU A 211 -7.34 -12.25 9.74
N LYS A 212 -7.37 -12.00 11.05
CA LYS A 212 -7.57 -12.99 12.12
C LYS A 212 -9.04 -13.39 12.31
N ARG A 213 -9.32 -14.71 12.38
CA ARG A 213 -10.21 -15.27 13.41
C ARG A 213 -9.87 -16.72 13.77
N ARG A 214 -9.66 -16.93 15.08
CA ARG A 214 -9.57 -18.19 15.85
C ARG A 214 -8.42 -19.13 15.46
N GLY A 215 -7.48 -19.23 16.40
CA GLY A 215 -6.23 -20.00 16.33
C GLY A 215 -6.31 -21.35 15.65
N ARG A 216 -5.57 -21.49 14.55
CA ARG A 216 -4.84 -22.67 14.10
C ARG A 216 -4.07 -22.30 12.83
N VAL A 217 -2.80 -21.95 12.98
CA VAL A 217 -1.86 -21.88 11.85
C VAL A 217 -1.49 -23.32 11.50
N ARG A 218 -2.00 -23.84 10.38
CA ARG A 218 -1.56 -25.13 9.81
C ARG A 218 -0.76 -24.83 8.54
N LEU A 219 0.56 -24.85 8.67
CA LEU A 219 1.49 -24.81 7.54
C LEU A 219 1.50 -26.19 6.88
N ARG A 220 1.07 -26.29 5.61
CA ARG A 220 1.31 -27.48 4.80
C ARG A 220 2.57 -27.22 3.97
N ARG A 221 3.64 -27.97 4.25
CA ARG A 221 4.80 -28.08 3.35
C ARG A 221 4.35 -28.80 2.08
N GLY A 222 4.69 -28.25 0.93
CA GLY A 222 4.60 -28.85 -0.39
C GLY A 222 5.61 -28.14 -1.28
#